data_AF-A0A8T5TEK5-F1
#
_entry.id   AF-A0A8T5TEK5-F1
#
_cell.length_a   1.000
_cell.length_b   1.000
_cell.length_c   1.000
_cell.angle_alpha   90.00
_cell.angle_beta   90.00
_cell.angle_gamma   90.00
#
_symmetry.space_group_name_H-M   'P 1'
#
loop_
_entity.id
_entity.type
_entity.pdbx_description
1 polymer ?
#
loop_
_entity_poly.entity_id
_entity_poly.type
_entity_poly.pdbx_seq_one_letter_code
_entity_poly.pdbx_strand_id
1 'polypeptide(L)' 'MSVKNGIKTFVVIGAGTMGREIAQVALMGGFQNVILHDIKVEMINDASSYIQSGLKKLESKGLLKDDQKTNDLMVHLIK' A
#
# COMPACT_ATOMS: atom_id res chain seq x y z
N MET A 1 -2.24 -28.92 10.71
CA MET A 1 -3.47 -28.43 10.03
C MET A 1 -3.51 -26.92 10.24
N SER A 2 -2.96 -26.12 9.30
CA SER A 2 -2.87 -24.65 9.47
C SER A 2 -3.86 -24.01 8.52
N VAL A 3 -4.96 -23.52 9.08
CA VAL A 3 -5.96 -22.73 8.37
C VAL A 3 -5.28 -21.40 8.00
N LYS A 4 -4.72 -21.28 6.78
CA LYS A 4 -4.32 -20.00 6.20
C LYS A 4 -5.59 -19.21 5.78
N ASN A 5 -6.47 -18.86 6.73
CA ASN A 5 -7.56 -17.92 6.50
C ASN A 5 -7.09 -16.49 6.79
N GLY A 6 -5.98 -16.08 6.17
CA GLY A 6 -5.53 -14.69 6.20
C GLY A 6 -6.29 -13.87 5.16
N ILE A 7 -6.62 -12.62 5.50
CA ILE A 7 -7.13 -11.65 4.52
C ILE A 7 -6.05 -11.46 3.45
N LYS A 8 -6.34 -11.84 2.20
CA LYS A 8 -5.41 -11.72 1.06
C LYS A 8 -5.53 -10.37 0.36
N THR A 9 -6.76 -9.89 0.26
CA THR A 9 -7.12 -8.67 -0.48
C THR A 9 -7.70 -7.65 0.48
N PHE A 10 -7.14 -6.44 0.45
CA PHE A 10 -7.58 -5.30 1.24
C PHE A 10 -8.00 -4.18 0.28
N VAL A 11 -9.21 -3.66 0.44
CA VAL A 11 -9.74 -2.60 -0.43
C VAL A 11 -9.90 -1.31 0.37
N VAL A 12 -9.35 -0.23 -0.15
CA VAL A 12 -9.54 1.13 0.35
C VAL A 12 -10.45 1.87 -0.61
N ILE A 13 -11.60 2.31 -0.10
CA ILE A 13 -12.54 3.16 -0.83
C ILE A 13 -12.29 4.62 -0.44
N GLY A 14 -11.81 5.40 -1.39
CA GLY A 14 -11.35 6.79 -1.24
C GLY A 14 -9.83 6.89 -1.21
N ALA A 15 -9.26 7.70 -2.11
CA ALA A 15 -7.83 7.95 -2.25
C ALA A 15 -7.37 9.30 -1.66
N GLY A 16 -8.22 9.91 -0.82
CA GLY A 16 -7.86 11.12 -0.06
C GLY A 16 -6.76 10.88 0.98
N THR A 17 -6.53 11.87 1.84
CA THR A 17 -5.42 11.86 2.82
C THR A 17 -5.36 10.60 3.69
N MET A 18 -6.50 10.18 4.24
CA MET A 18 -6.55 8.98 5.08
C MET A 18 -6.43 7.70 4.25
N GLY A 19 -7.07 7.67 3.08
CA GLY A 19 -7.11 6.47 2.23
C GLY A 19 -5.73 6.05 1.74
N ARG A 20 -4.93 7.01 1.26
CA ARG A 20 -3.56 6.73 0.83
C ARG A 20 -2.66 6.25 1.98
N GLU A 21 -2.86 6.76 3.20
CA GLU A 21 -2.10 6.31 4.38
C GLU A 21 -2.50 4.90 4.82
N ILE A 22 -3.80 4.59 4.82
CA ILE A 22 -4.31 3.25 5.09
C ILE A 22 -3.75 2.26 4.05
N ALA A 23 -3.75 2.62 2.77
CA ALA A 23 -3.17 1.80 1.71
C ALA A 23 -1.67 1.58 1.92
N GLN A 24 -0.90 2.62 2.28
CA GLN A 24 0.52 2.48 2.59
C GLN A 24 0.78 1.50 3.75
N VAL A 25 0.03 1.64 4.85
CA VAL A 25 0.15 0.75 6.02
C VAL A 25 -0.25 -0.68 5.67
N ALA A 26 -1.28 -0.86 4.84
CA ALA A 26 -1.67 -2.17 4.35
C ALA A 26 -0.53 -2.81 3.52
N LEU A 27 0.10 -2.08 2.60
CA LEU A 27 1.24 -2.62 1.85
C LEU A 27 2.36 -3.09 2.80
N MET A 28 2.72 -2.26 3.79
CA MET A 28 3.72 -2.63 4.82
C MET A 28 3.28 -3.82 5.69
N GLY A 29 1.97 -3.99 5.86
CA GLY A 29 1.35 -5.12 6.56
C GLY A 29 1.47 -6.46 5.82
N GLY A 30 1.89 -6.46 4.54
CA GLY A 30 2.13 -7.66 3.76
C GLY A 30 0.86 -8.29 3.17
N PHE A 31 -0.19 -7.49 2.96
CA PHE A 31 -1.35 -7.93 2.19
C PHE A 31 -0.94 -8.18 0.72
N GLN A 32 -1.45 -9.26 0.13
CA GLN A 32 -1.07 -9.68 -1.23
C GLN A 32 -1.62 -8.71 -2.29
N ASN A 33 -2.82 -8.20 -2.07
CA ASN A 33 -3.48 -7.24 -2.94
C ASN A 33 -4.01 -6.09 -2.08
N VAL A 34 -3.57 -4.87 -2.36
CA VAL A 34 -4.13 -3.64 -1.80
C VAL A 34 -4.75 -2.85 -2.94
N ILE A 35 -6.08 -2.79 -2.98
CA ILE A 35 -6.83 -2.09 -4.02
C ILE A 35 -7.17 -0.69 -3.51
N LEU A 36 -6.77 0.34 -4.25
CA LEU A 36 -7.12 1.72 -3.98
C LEU A 36 -8.13 2.20 -5.02
N HIS A 37 -9.36 2.47 -4.60
CA HIS A 37 -10.44 2.86 -5.49
C HIS A 37 -10.97 4.25 -5.13
N ASP A 38 -11.09 5.12 -6.14
CA ASP A 38 -11.72 6.44 -6.02
C ASP A 38 -12.54 6.74 -7.27
N ILE A 39 -13.43 7.74 -7.20
CA ILE A 39 -14.24 8.20 -8.32
C ILE A 39 -13.37 8.89 -9.37
N LYS A 40 -12.30 9.57 -8.94
CA LYS A 40 -11.39 10.33 -9.83
C LYS A 40 -10.04 9.63 -9.96
N VAL A 41 -9.64 9.34 -11.20
CA VAL A 41 -8.33 8.74 -11.51
C VAL A 41 -7.16 9.60 -11.03
N GLU A 42 -7.31 10.92 -11.08
CA GLU A 42 -6.34 11.89 -10.56
C GLU A 42 -5.99 11.62 -9.08
N MET A 43 -7.02 11.35 -8.26
CA MET A 43 -6.83 11.07 -6.83
C MET A 43 -6.07 9.77 -6.60
N ILE A 44 -6.32 8.75 -7.44
CA ILE A 44 -5.62 7.46 -7.37
C ILE A 44 -4.14 7.63 -7.74
N ASN A 45 -3.84 8.43 -8.77
CA ASN A 45 -2.47 8.71 -9.20
C ASN A 45 -1.69 9.53 -8.17
N ASP A 46 -2.31 10.56 -7.60
CA ASP A 46 -1.72 11.39 -6.55
C ASP A 46 -1.45 10.56 -5.30
N ALA A 47 -2.42 9.75 -4.87
CA ALA A 47 -2.28 8.83 -3.75
C ALA A 47 -1.16 7.81 -3.99
N SER A 48 -1.11 7.18 -5.16
CA SER A 48 -0.03 6.24 -5.48
C SER A 48 1.35 6.89 -5.44
N SER A 49 1.48 8.11 -5.96
CA SER A 49 2.75 8.84 -5.95
C SER A 49 3.16 9.19 -4.52
N TYR A 50 2.18 9.60 -3.70
CA TYR A 50 2.38 9.87 -2.28
C TYR A 50 2.86 8.63 -1.53
N ILE A 51 2.17 7.49 -1.70
CA ILE A 51 2.53 6.20 -1.08
C ILE A 51 3.96 5.81 -1.45
N GLN A 52 4.31 5.88 -2.74
CA GLN A 52 5.67 5.56 -3.19
C GLN A 52 6.71 6.46 -2.54
N SER A 53 6.45 7.77 -2.43
CA SER A 53 7.36 8.71 -1.78
C SER A 53 7.51 8.44 -0.28
N GLY A 54 6.41 8.09 0.39
CA GLY A 54 6.38 7.73 1.81
C GLY A 54 7.18 6.46 2.08
N LEU A 55 6.97 5.42 1.28
CA LEU A 55 7.74 4.17 1.36
C LEU A 55 9.23 4.40 1.10
N LYS A 56 9.62 5.17 0.07
CA LYS A 56 11.03 5.50 -0.18
C LYS A 56 11.68 6.23 1.00
N LYS A 57 10.95 7.11 1.68
CA LYS A 57 11.43 7.83 2.87
C LYS A 57 11.60 6.92 4.08
N LEU A 58 10.75 5.89 4.22
CA LEU A 58 10.90 4.88 5.26
C LEU A 58 12.06 3.94 4.95
N GLU A 59 12.20 3.53 3.69
CA GLU A 59 13.31 2.73 3.18
C GLU A 59 14.66 3.42 3.42
N SER A 60 14.78 4.70 3.07
CA SER A 60 16.01 5.47 3.29
C SER A 60 16.38 5.64 4.77
N LYS A 61 15.42 5.43 5.67
CA LYS A 61 15.62 5.48 7.12
C LYS A 61 15.83 4.10 7.75
N GLY A 62 15.77 3.02 6.96
CA GLY A 62 15.82 1.65 7.48
C GLY A 62 14.63 1.28 8.38
N LEU A 63 13.46 1.90 8.15
CA LEU A 63 12.24 1.68 8.94
C LEU A 63 11.25 0.71 8.30
N LEU A 64 11.56 0.20 7.10
CA LEU A 64 10.84 -0.94 6.53
C LEU A 64 11.33 -2.22 7.19
N LYS A 65 10.49 -3.26 7.26
CA LYS A 65 10.93 -4.57 7.77
C LYS A 65 12.04 -5.12 6.88
N ASP A 66 12.94 -5.90 7.48
CA ASP A 66 14.05 -6.53 6.77
C ASP A 66 13.55 -7.23 5.50
N ASP A 67 14.24 -6.98 4.38
CA ASP A 67 13.93 -7.38 3.00
C ASP A 67 12.76 -6.68 2.28
N GLN A 68 11.99 -5.80 2.92
CA GLN A 68 10.97 -5.02 2.21
C GLN A 68 11.59 -3.80 1.51
N LYS A 69 11.57 -3.80 0.16
CA LYS A 69 11.89 -2.62 -0.65
C LYS A 69 10.64 -1.90 -1.08
N THR A 70 10.75 -0.60 -1.34
CA THR A 70 9.60 0.18 -1.82
C THR A 70 9.02 -0.41 -3.11
N ASN A 71 9.87 -0.82 -4.04
CA ASN A 71 9.41 -1.38 -5.31
C ASN A 71 8.63 -2.69 -5.11
N ASP A 72 9.08 -3.54 -4.19
CA ASP A 72 8.43 -4.84 -3.92
C ASP A 72 7.05 -4.63 -3.31
N LEU A 73 6.92 -3.66 -2.40
CA LEU A 73 5.62 -3.28 -1.83
C LEU A 73 4.68 -2.68 -2.87
N MET A 74 5.18 -1.82 -3.75
CA MET A 74 4.35 -1.15 -4.76
C MET A 74 3.74 -2.10 -5.80
N VAL A 75 4.33 -3.29 -6.02
CA VAL A 75 3.75 -4.32 -6.92
C VAL A 75 2.40 -4.84 -6.40
N HIS A 76 2.17 -4.77 -5.09
CA HIS A 76 0.93 -5.21 -4.47
C HIS A 76 -0.18 -4.14 -4.48
N LEU A 77 0.11 -2.92 -4.94
CA LEU A 77 -0.87 -1.84 -5.06
C LEU A 77 -1.60 -1.93 -6.41
N ILE A 78 -2.91 -2.09 -6.35
CA ILE A 78 -3.82 -2.11 -7.50
C ILE A 78 -4.59 -0.79 -7.51
N LYS A 79 -4.62 -0.14 -8.67
CA LYS A 79 -5.20 1.19 -8.92
C LYS A 79 -6.40 1.08 -9.83
#